data_AF-A0A944C2D6-F1
#
_entry.id   AF-A0A944C2D6-F1
#
_cell.length_a   1.000
_cell.length_b   1.000
_cell.length_c   1.000
_cell.angle_alpha   90.00
_cell.angle_beta   90.00
_cell.angle_gamma   90.00
#
_symmetry.space_group_name_H-M   'P 1'
#
loop_
_entity.id
_entity.type
_entity.pdbx_description
1 polymer ?
#
loop_
_entity_poly.entity_id
_entity_poly.type
_entity_poly.pdbx_seq_one_letter_code
_entity_poly.pdbx_strand_id
1 'polypeptide(L)' 'MSDGNYNRNLLPYRQYESGLKAGKAQMHTRALKALETMLQEKQFDEAETAAWLTRFRELLPRG' A
#
# COMPACT_ATOMS: atom_id res chain seq x y z
N MET A 1 16.56 5.76 -44.42
CA MET A 1 17.05 6.22 -43.10
C MET A 1 15.82 6.51 -42.26
N SER A 2 15.50 5.66 -41.29
CA SER A 2 14.36 5.87 -40.38
C SER A 2 14.83 6.82 -39.29
N ASP A 3 14.56 8.10 -39.46
CA ASP A 3 14.92 9.13 -38.49
C ASP A 3 14.16 8.85 -37.20
N GLY A 4 14.92 8.42 -36.20
CA GLY A 4 14.43 8.00 -34.89
C GLY A 4 13.92 9.20 -34.11
N ASN A 5 12.71 9.65 -34.41
CA ASN A 5 11.96 10.53 -33.52
C ASN A 5 11.37 9.69 -32.36
N TYR A 6 12.26 9.03 -31.60
CA TYR A 6 11.94 8.57 -30.26
C TYR A 6 11.83 9.80 -29.38
N ASN A 7 10.68 10.45 -29.44
CA ASN A 7 10.30 11.53 -28.55
C ASN A 7 10.32 10.95 -27.12
N ARG A 8 11.45 11.13 -26.42
CA ARG A 8 11.64 10.71 -25.02
C ARG A 8 10.61 11.35 -24.08
N ASN A 9 9.90 12.38 -24.56
CA ASN A 9 8.78 13.08 -23.92
C ASN A 9 7.40 12.40 -24.10
N LEU A 10 7.27 11.37 -24.95
CA LEU A 10 6.00 10.64 -25.15
C LEU A 10 5.80 9.50 -24.13
N LEU A 11 6.84 9.13 -23.38
CA LEU A 11 6.73 8.13 -22.32
C LEU A 11 6.49 8.84 -20.99
N PRO A 12 5.37 8.56 -20.30
CA PRO A 12 5.10 9.17 -19.01
C PRO A 12 6.19 8.75 -18.01
N TYR A 13 7.04 9.71 -17.62
CA TYR A 13 8.14 9.57 -16.66
C TYR A 13 7.68 9.21 -15.22
N ARG A 14 6.40 8.90 -15.02
CA ARG A 14 5.77 8.65 -13.70
C ARG A 14 5.45 7.19 -13.39
N GLN A 15 5.80 6.25 -14.28
CA GLN A 15 5.51 4.83 -14.04
C GLN A 15 6.16 4.32 -12.74
N TYR A 16 7.37 4.78 -12.43
CA TYR A 16 8.10 4.39 -11.22
C TYR A 16 7.42 4.87 -9.94
N GLU A 17 7.00 6.14 -9.89
CA GLU A 17 6.29 6.71 -8.73
C GLU A 17 4.93 6.06 -8.51
N SER A 18 4.21 5.76 -9.60
CA SER A 18 2.92 5.05 -9.55
C SER A 18 3.09 3.63 -9.00
N GLY A 19 4.10 2.90 -9.49
CA GLY A 19 4.42 1.55 -9.02
C GLY A 19 4.84 1.53 -7.54
N LEU A 20 5.64 2.50 -7.10
CA LEU A 20 6.06 2.61 -5.71
C LEU A 20 4.86 2.88 -4.78
N LYS A 21 3.97 3.82 -5.15
CA LYS A 21 2.76 4.11 -4.38
C LYS A 21 1.82 2.91 -4.33
N ALA A 22 1.62 2.22 -5.45
CA ALA A 22 0.83 1.00 -5.51
C ALA A 22 1.42 -0.10 -4.60
N GLY A 23 2.74 -0.28 -4.61
CA GLY A 23 3.44 -1.23 -3.75
C GLY A 23 3.26 -0.91 -2.26
N LYS A 24 3.41 0.36 -1.86
CA LYS A 24 3.17 0.81 -0.48
C LYS A 24 1.72 0.57 -0.04
N ALA A 25 0.74 0.89 -0.89
CA ALA A 25 -0.68 0.67 -0.60
C ALA A 25 -1.02 -0.82 -0.44
N GLN A 26 -0.45 -1.68 -1.29
CA GLN A 26 -0.59 -3.13 -1.17
C GLN A 26 0.00 -3.65 0.14
N MET A 27 1.20 -3.20 0.52
CA MET A 27 1.83 -3.58 1.78
C MET A 27 1.03 -3.12 2.99
N HIS A 28 0.53 -1.88 2.97
CA HIS A 28 -0.36 -1.36 4.01
C HIS A 28 -1.60 -2.25 4.20
N THR A 29 -2.21 -2.68 3.09
CA THR A 29 -3.39 -3.55 3.11
C THR A 29 -3.05 -4.94 3.67
N ARG A 30 -1.90 -5.51 3.28
CA ARG A 30 -1.45 -6.82 3.78
C ARG A 30 -1.14 -6.79 5.27
N ALA A 31 -0.49 -5.72 5.75
CA ALA A 31 -0.17 -5.55 7.16
C ALA A 31 -1.44 -5.49 8.02
N LEU A 32 -2.46 -4.74 7.58
CA LEU A 32 -3.74 -4.67 8.29
C LEU A 32 -4.45 -6.01 8.35
N LYS A 33 -4.49 -6.76 7.24
CA LYS A 33 -5.11 -8.09 7.22
C LYS A 33 -4.38 -9.08 8.13
N ALA A 34 -3.05 -9.08 8.12
CA ALA A 34 -2.27 -9.95 9.00
C ALA A 34 -2.55 -9.66 10.48
N LEU A 35 -2.66 -8.37 10.84
CA LEU A 35 -3.02 -7.96 12.19
C LEU A 35 -4.44 -8.39 12.56
N GLU A 36 -5.42 -8.17 11.68
CA GLU A 36 -6.81 -8.59 11.87
C GLU A 36 -6.92 -10.10 12.12
N THR A 37 -6.26 -10.92 11.30
CA THR A 37 -6.21 -12.38 11.49
C THR A 37 -5.61 -12.75 12.84
N MET A 38 -4.50 -12.13 13.24
CA MET A 38 -3.86 -12.40 14.53
C MET A 38 -4.77 -12.02 15.71
N LEU A 39 -5.51 -10.92 15.62
CA LEU A 39 -6.45 -10.49 16.66
C LEU A 39 -7.66 -11.44 16.76
N GLN A 40 -8.17 -11.89 15.62
CA GLN A 40 -9.24 -12.89 15.58
C GLN A 40 -8.79 -14.23 16.18
N GLU A 41 -7.57 -14.69 15.89
CA GLU A 41 -7.00 -15.91 16.50
C GLU A 41 -6.88 -15.81 18.02
N LYS A 42 -6.64 -14.59 18.53
CA LYS A 42 -6.57 -14.29 19.96
C LYS A 42 -7.95 -14.04 20.60
N GLN A 43 -9.03 -14.18 19.83
CA GLN A 43 -10.41 -14.01 20.29
C GLN A 43 -10.70 -12.63 20.89
N PHE A 44 -10.04 -11.58 20.37
CA PHE A 44 -10.42 -10.21 20.69
C PHE A 44 -11.85 -9.94 20.24
N ASP A 45 -12.55 -9.07 20.98
CA ASP A 45 -13.87 -8.63 20.53
C ASP A 45 -13.75 -7.71 19.29
N GLU A 46 -14.88 -7.44 18.63
CA GLU A 46 -14.91 -6.62 17.43
C GLU A 46 -14.52 -5.15 17.68
N ALA A 47 -14.89 -4.59 18.83
CA ALA A 47 -14.53 -3.24 19.25
C ALA A 47 -13.03 -3.09 19.58
N GLU A 48 -12.45 -4.07 20.27
CA GLU A 48 -11.02 -4.14 20.56
C GLU A 48 -10.22 -4.33 19.27
N THR A 49 -10.70 -5.19 18.37
CA THR A 49 -10.09 -5.39 17.05
C THR A 49 -10.09 -4.08 16.26
N ALA A 50 -11.22 -3.36 16.22
CA ALA A 50 -11.33 -2.06 15.55
C ALA A 50 -10.40 -0.99 16.17
N ALA A 51 -10.27 -0.97 17.50
CA ALA A 51 -9.37 -0.06 18.20
C ALA A 51 -7.90 -0.35 17.85
N TRP A 52 -7.49 -1.62 17.85
CA TRP A 52 -6.14 -2.03 17.46
C TRP A 52 -5.83 -1.73 16.00
N LEU A 53 -6.76 -2.01 15.09
CA LEU A 53 -6.61 -1.68 13.66
C LEU A 53 -6.48 -0.17 13.43
N THR A 54 -7.26 0.64 14.15
CA THR A 54 -7.18 2.11 14.07
C THR A 54 -5.83 2.61 14.54
N ARG A 55 -5.38 2.15 15.71
CA ARG A 55 -4.06 2.50 16.25
C ARG A 55 -2.93 2.06 15.32
N PHE A 56 -3.03 0.88 14.72
CA PHE A 56 -2.03 0.39 13.80
C PHE A 56 -1.96 1.22 12.50
N ARG A 57 -3.09 1.71 12.00
CA ARG A 57 -3.13 2.66 10.87
C ARG A 57 -2.42 3.98 11.17
N GLU A 58 -2.48 4.45 12.41
CA GLU A 58 -1.79 5.68 12.82
C GLU A 58 -0.27 5.50 12.90
N LEU A 59 0.18 4.29 13.26
CA LEU A 59 1.61 3.94 13.34
C LEU A 59 2.23 3.64 11.97
N LEU A 60 1.41 3.24 10.99
CA LEU A 60 1.88 2.99 9.64
C LEU A 60 2.23 4.31 8.93
N PRO A 61 3.43 4.43 8.35
CA PRO A 61 3.80 5.62 7.61
C PRO A 61 2.85 5.81 6.42
N ARG A 62 2.24 7.00 6.32
CA ARG A 62 1.40 7.36 5.17
C ARG A 62 2.26 7.32 3.91
N GLY A 63 1.87 6.47 2.95
CA GLY A 63 2.65 6.14 1.75
C GLY A 63 2.81 7.27 0.76
#